data_AF-A0A6I0FKB6-F1
#
_entry.id   AF-A0A6I0FKB6-F1
#
_cell.length_a   1.000
_cell.length_b   1.000
_cell.length_c   1.000
_cell.angle_alpha   90.00
_cell.angle_beta   90.00
_cell.angle_gamma   90.00
#
_symmetry.space_group_name_H-M   'P 1'
#
loop_
_entity.id
_entity.type
_entity.pdbx_description
1 polymer ?
#
loop_
_entity_poly.entity_id
_entity_poly.type
_entity_poly.pdbx_seq_one_letter_code
_entity_poly.pdbx_strand_id
1 'polypeptide(L)'
;MKNKKIICLLSMILIAMSLQLSYGDDWYHDYGDYYKVFNVKNGDKLFDTAREVTKGDQYLSEDNKMYKVVRVNETSKTAYAEFIEDVTLPEINEVAYEEIVFALRNNIGLENLVANEEDRKVGIYCSHSAESYVPTDGTESEEGGGGILKVAESLQKGFQNNGVKAIFDNTNHVPHDAGAYKRSRRTAVQLMRDNGLNTLVDVHRDAVPAEAYLADINGEPASKVRLVVGRRNQNFKANEEMAWKVKSVADKMYPGLIKDIFYAGGGYNQDLTPKAMLLEMGTYEHTRERAEKSSQYISEAIATALFGGTFKDNQEGDTEQAKPQQESNAGSGTGIAALLAVIGGGGILFLFLSSGGKEWKSKISNFKDEFKSFLGRRKK
;
A
#
# COMPACT_ATOMS: atom_id res chain seq x y z
N MET A 1 45.88 15.20 -18.51
CA MET A 1 45.08 14.00 -18.89
C MET A 1 44.64 13.12 -17.72
N LYS A 2 45.41 13.01 -16.63
CA LYS A 2 45.05 12.20 -15.43
C LYS A 2 43.74 12.63 -14.74
N ASN A 3 43.48 13.94 -14.61
CA ASN A 3 42.32 14.43 -13.86
C ASN A 3 40.97 14.15 -14.56
N LYS A 4 40.94 14.08 -15.90
CA LYS A 4 39.71 13.75 -16.64
C LYS A 4 39.29 12.28 -16.44
N LYS A 5 40.26 11.36 -16.27
CA LYS A 5 39.98 9.95 -15.97
C LYS A 5 39.43 9.76 -14.57
N ILE A 6 39.94 10.51 -13.59
CA ILE A 6 39.47 10.47 -12.20
C ILE A 6 38.04 11.02 -12.10
N ILE A 7 37.73 12.11 -12.80
CA ILE A 7 36.39 12.69 -12.85
C ILE A 7 35.41 11.70 -13.51
N CYS A 8 35.73 11.10 -14.66
CA CYS A 8 34.88 10.07 -15.28
C CYS A 8 34.64 8.86 -14.37
N LEU A 9 35.66 8.43 -13.62
CA LEU A 9 35.54 7.31 -12.69
C LEU A 9 34.61 7.66 -11.52
N LEU A 10 34.76 8.86 -10.94
CA LEU A 10 33.88 9.35 -9.88
C LEU A 10 32.44 9.56 -10.39
N SER A 11 32.25 10.05 -11.62
CA SER A 11 30.94 10.15 -12.26
C SER A 11 30.28 8.78 -12.43
N MET A 12 31.03 7.77 -12.89
CA MET A 12 30.52 6.41 -13.04
C MET A 12 30.19 5.75 -11.70
N ILE A 13 30.98 6.01 -10.65
CA ILE A 13 30.69 5.53 -9.28
C ILE A 13 29.43 6.23 -8.74
N LEU A 14 29.26 7.55 -8.96
CA LEU A 14 28.05 8.26 -8.56
C LEU A 14 26.80 7.75 -9.30
N ILE A 15 26.93 7.48 -10.60
CA ILE A 15 25.87 6.89 -11.42
C ILE A 15 25.55 5.47 -10.90
N ALA A 16 26.57 4.67 -10.61
CA ALA A 16 26.40 3.33 -10.04
C ALA A 16 25.79 3.33 -8.63
N MET A 17 26.06 4.37 -7.82
CA MET A 17 25.43 4.58 -6.52
C MET A 17 24.01 5.16 -6.61
N SER A 18 23.68 5.86 -7.71
CA SER A 18 22.33 6.34 -8.01
C SER A 18 21.45 5.32 -8.74
N LEU A 19 22.05 4.24 -9.26
CA LEU A 19 21.33 3.04 -9.63
C LEU A 19 20.82 2.42 -8.33
N GLN A 20 19.65 2.85 -7.90
CA GLN A 20 18.80 2.02 -7.07
C GLN A 20 18.64 0.72 -7.86
N LEU A 21 19.34 -0.33 -7.43
CA LEU A 21 18.98 -1.69 -7.78
C LEU A 21 17.54 -1.84 -7.31
N SER A 22 16.60 -1.72 -8.25
CA SER A 22 15.26 -2.25 -8.06
C SER A 22 15.48 -3.75 -7.91
N TYR A 23 15.60 -4.21 -6.66
CA TYR A 23 15.33 -5.60 -6.37
C TYR A 23 13.95 -5.87 -6.95
N GLY A 24 13.83 -6.89 -7.81
CA GLY A 24 12.55 -7.29 -8.38
C GLY A 24 11.56 -7.50 -7.24
N ASP A 25 10.30 -7.12 -7.47
CA ASP A 25 9.25 -7.34 -6.48
C ASP A 25 9.16 -8.84 -6.09
N ASP A 26 8.53 -9.15 -4.97
CA ASP A 26 8.43 -10.51 -4.43
C ASP A 26 7.45 -11.35 -5.27
N TRP A 27 7.96 -12.02 -6.32
CA TRP A 27 7.16 -12.76 -7.31
C TRP A 27 6.74 -14.15 -6.84
N TYR A 28 5.59 -14.60 -7.34
CA TYR A 28 5.26 -16.01 -7.40
C TYR A 28 6.26 -16.72 -8.34
N HIS A 29 6.83 -17.84 -7.88
CA HIS A 29 7.45 -18.82 -8.77
C HIS A 29 6.37 -19.59 -9.54
N ASP A 30 6.75 -20.64 -10.27
CA ASP A 30 5.81 -21.56 -10.90
C ASP A 30 4.73 -22.00 -9.88
N TYR A 31 3.47 -22.05 -10.31
CA TYR A 31 2.35 -22.45 -9.46
C TYR A 31 2.64 -23.81 -8.78
N GLY A 32 2.43 -23.85 -7.46
CA GLY A 32 2.79 -24.99 -6.61
C GLY A 32 4.07 -24.79 -5.80
N ASP A 33 4.84 -23.72 -6.05
CA ASP A 33 5.98 -23.33 -5.23
C ASP A 33 5.58 -22.24 -4.21
N TYR A 34 5.63 -22.57 -2.91
CA TYR A 34 5.22 -21.66 -1.84
C TYR A 34 6.02 -21.87 -0.56
N TYR A 35 6.20 -20.79 0.20
CA TYR A 35 6.87 -20.82 1.49
C TYR A 35 5.98 -21.37 2.59
N LYS A 36 6.55 -22.26 3.40
CA LYS A 36 6.01 -22.70 4.69
C LYS A 36 6.81 -22.04 5.80
N VAL A 37 6.15 -21.25 6.65
CA VAL A 37 6.80 -20.53 7.74
C VAL A 37 6.48 -21.21 9.06
N PHE A 38 7.51 -21.54 9.83
CA PHE A 38 7.39 -22.27 11.10
C PHE A 38 7.84 -21.45 12.29
N ASN A 39 7.25 -21.69 13.45
CA ASN A 39 7.68 -21.11 14.71
C ASN A 39 8.99 -21.77 15.17
N VAL A 40 10.03 -20.97 15.45
CA VAL A 40 11.34 -21.46 15.89
C VAL A 40 11.26 -22.27 17.19
N LYS A 41 10.34 -21.93 18.11
CA LYS A 41 10.29 -22.49 19.46
C LYS A 41 9.71 -23.89 19.50
N ASN A 42 8.59 -24.12 18.82
CA ASN A 42 7.83 -25.37 18.91
C ASN A 42 7.74 -26.13 17.58
N GLY A 43 8.15 -25.53 16.46
CA GLY A 43 8.10 -26.15 15.14
C GLY A 43 6.72 -26.12 14.48
N ASP A 44 5.73 -25.46 15.09
CA ASP A 44 4.40 -25.35 14.52
C ASP A 44 4.42 -24.52 13.25
N LYS A 45 3.63 -24.91 12.25
CA LYS A 45 3.45 -24.11 11.03
C LYS A 45 2.61 -22.87 11.36
N LEU A 46 3.17 -21.70 11.10
CA LEU A 46 2.50 -20.41 11.30
C LEU A 46 1.61 -20.09 10.11
N PHE A 47 2.18 -20.05 8.90
CA PHE A 47 1.43 -19.75 7.69
C PHE A 47 2.13 -20.27 6.44
N ASP A 48 1.36 -20.32 5.35
CA ASP A 48 1.83 -20.53 3.99
C ASP A 48 1.67 -19.22 3.20
N THR A 49 2.58 -18.95 2.27
CA THR A 49 2.43 -17.90 1.26
C THR A 49 3.25 -18.24 0.03
N ALA A 50 2.75 -17.94 -1.16
CA ALA A 50 3.54 -18.08 -2.37
C ALA A 50 4.31 -16.80 -2.74
N ARG A 51 4.20 -15.75 -1.91
CA ARG A 51 5.12 -14.60 -1.94
C ARG A 51 6.51 -15.01 -1.47
N GLU A 52 7.54 -14.33 -1.97
CA GLU A 52 8.88 -14.47 -1.43
C GLU A 52 8.91 -14.09 0.06
N VAL A 53 9.58 -14.92 0.86
CA VAL A 53 9.77 -14.70 2.29
C VAL A 53 11.23 -14.38 2.53
N THR A 54 11.51 -13.24 3.14
CA THR A 54 12.85 -12.75 3.41
C THR A 54 13.11 -12.60 4.91
N LYS A 55 14.40 -12.63 5.28
CA LYS A 55 14.78 -12.37 6.67
C LYS A 55 14.33 -10.97 7.10
N GLY A 56 13.66 -10.92 8.24
CA GLY A 56 13.11 -9.72 8.84
C GLY A 56 11.65 -9.44 8.50
N ASP A 57 11.04 -10.21 7.60
CA ASP A 57 9.59 -10.13 7.36
C ASP A 57 8.85 -10.43 8.65
N GLN A 58 7.66 -9.85 8.79
CA GLN A 58 6.85 -10.00 9.99
C GLN A 58 5.49 -10.59 9.65
N TYR A 59 4.86 -11.16 10.65
CA TYR A 59 3.60 -11.86 10.52
C TYR A 59 2.79 -11.60 11.79
N LEU A 60 1.67 -10.91 11.65
CA LEU A 60 0.67 -10.78 12.70
C LEU A 60 -0.39 -11.84 12.47
N SER A 61 -0.45 -12.84 13.35
CA SER A 61 -1.40 -13.94 13.24
C SER A 61 -2.84 -13.52 13.51
N GLU A 62 -3.77 -14.43 13.18
CA GLU A 62 -5.20 -14.29 13.46
C GLU A 62 -5.47 -13.96 14.94
N ASP A 63 -4.74 -14.58 15.86
CA ASP A 63 -4.82 -14.40 17.32
C ASP A 63 -3.91 -13.29 17.87
N ASN A 64 -3.54 -12.32 17.02
CA ASN A 64 -2.80 -11.11 17.36
C ASN A 64 -1.38 -11.36 17.92
N LYS A 65 -0.70 -12.43 17.50
CA LYS A 65 0.69 -12.68 17.85
C LYS A 65 1.61 -12.19 16.74
N MET A 66 2.55 -11.32 17.08
CA MET A 66 3.56 -10.84 16.15
C MET A 66 4.75 -11.80 16.11
N TYR A 67 5.17 -12.15 14.91
CA TYR A 67 6.36 -12.96 14.65
C TYR A 67 7.28 -12.23 13.68
N LYS A 68 8.57 -12.54 13.74
CA LYS A 68 9.59 -12.05 12.81
C LYS A 68 10.39 -13.20 12.22
N VAL A 69 10.47 -13.26 10.90
CA VAL A 69 11.28 -14.24 10.16
C VAL A 69 12.75 -14.00 10.45
N VAL A 70 13.44 -15.01 10.97
CA VAL A 70 14.86 -14.95 11.34
C VAL A 70 15.75 -15.83 10.45
N ARG A 71 15.17 -16.85 9.80
CA ARG A 71 15.88 -17.78 8.91
C ARG A 71 14.99 -18.16 7.74
N VAL A 72 15.57 -18.21 6.55
CA VAL A 72 14.91 -18.62 5.30
C VAL A 72 15.80 -19.63 4.60
N ASN A 73 15.20 -20.70 4.08
CA ASN A 73 15.79 -21.62 3.12
C ASN A 73 15.02 -21.45 1.79
N GLU A 74 15.63 -20.74 0.85
CA GLU A 74 15.04 -20.44 -0.46
C GLU A 74 14.89 -21.69 -1.34
N THR A 75 15.74 -22.71 -1.16
CA THR A 75 15.69 -23.96 -1.95
C THR A 75 14.52 -24.85 -1.53
N SER A 76 14.27 -24.98 -0.22
CA SER A 76 13.18 -25.81 0.29
C SER A 76 11.90 -25.02 0.58
N LYS A 77 11.87 -23.73 0.21
CA LYS A 77 10.80 -22.78 0.53
C LYS A 77 10.31 -22.91 1.97
N THR A 78 11.26 -22.93 2.91
CA THR A 78 10.97 -23.07 4.33
C THR A 78 11.56 -21.89 5.08
N ALA A 79 10.76 -21.22 5.89
CA ALA A 79 11.22 -20.14 6.75
C ALA A 79 10.89 -20.41 8.21
N TYR A 80 11.59 -19.71 9.09
CA TYR A 80 11.38 -19.80 10.53
C TYR A 80 11.27 -18.42 11.13
N ALA A 81 10.24 -18.22 11.96
CA ALA A 81 9.95 -16.97 12.62
C ALA A 81 9.94 -17.13 14.15
N GLU A 82 10.41 -16.10 14.83
CA GLU A 82 10.41 -15.99 16.29
C GLU A 82 9.23 -15.13 16.72
N PHE A 83 8.54 -15.54 17.80
CA PHE A 83 7.54 -14.72 18.45
C PHE A 83 8.19 -13.45 19.02
N ILE A 84 7.52 -12.32 18.83
CA ILE A 84 7.95 -11.01 19.31
C ILE A 84 7.11 -10.58 20.50
N GLU A 85 5.79 -10.45 20.28
CA GLU A 85 4.86 -9.92 21.28
C GLU A 85 3.40 -10.27 20.93
N ASP A 86 2.53 -10.15 21.92
CA ASP A 86 1.08 -10.08 21.69
C ASP A 86 0.73 -8.62 21.36
N VAL A 87 0.10 -8.40 20.20
CA VAL A 87 -0.27 -7.07 19.71
C VAL A 87 -1.65 -6.72 20.23
N THR A 88 -1.78 -5.51 20.79
CA THR A 88 -3.08 -4.92 21.12
C THR A 88 -3.55 -4.10 19.92
N LEU A 89 -4.66 -4.52 19.30
CA LEU A 89 -5.27 -3.80 18.20
C LEU A 89 -5.93 -2.49 18.68
N PRO A 90 -6.09 -1.48 17.81
CA PRO A 90 -6.74 -0.22 18.16
C PRO A 90 -8.15 -0.40 18.73
N GLU A 91 -8.46 0.28 19.83
CA GLU A 91 -9.75 0.13 20.50
C GLU A 91 -10.90 0.75 19.70
N ILE A 92 -11.95 -0.05 19.50
CA ILE A 92 -13.19 0.37 18.88
C ILE A 92 -14.06 1.10 19.92
N ASN A 93 -14.60 2.25 19.54
CA ASN A 93 -15.67 2.92 20.24
C ASN A 93 -16.96 2.11 20.05
N GLU A 94 -17.37 1.42 21.11
CA GLU A 94 -18.55 0.56 21.14
C GLU A 94 -19.84 1.27 20.70
N VAL A 95 -20.05 2.51 21.13
CA VAL A 95 -21.27 3.27 20.81
C VAL A 95 -21.31 3.59 19.31
N ALA A 96 -20.22 4.15 18.78
CA ALA A 96 -20.13 4.47 17.36
C ALA A 96 -20.23 3.21 16.49
N TYR A 97 -19.63 2.10 16.94
CA TYR A 97 -19.70 0.83 16.26
C TYR A 97 -21.14 0.28 16.20
N GLU A 98 -21.88 0.28 17.30
CA GLU A 98 -23.26 -0.19 17.33
C GLU A 98 -24.18 0.67 16.45
N GLU A 99 -23.97 1.99 16.41
CA GLU A 99 -24.70 2.89 15.51
C GLU A 99 -24.47 2.53 14.04
N ILE A 100 -23.22 2.21 13.66
CA ILE A 100 -22.88 1.79 12.30
C ILE A 100 -23.49 0.44 11.96
N VAL A 101 -23.31 -0.55 12.84
CA VAL A 101 -23.87 -1.89 12.62
C VAL A 101 -25.39 -1.82 12.50
N PHE A 102 -26.04 -0.99 13.32
CA PHE A 102 -27.47 -0.73 13.20
C PHE A 102 -27.83 -0.13 11.83
N ALA A 103 -27.09 0.88 11.37
CA ALA A 103 -27.35 1.50 10.08
C ALA A 103 -27.20 0.51 8.92
N LEU A 104 -26.07 -0.22 8.87
CA LEU A 104 -25.78 -1.23 7.85
C LEU A 104 -26.83 -2.34 7.80
N ARG A 105 -27.24 -2.89 8.95
CA ARG A 105 -28.29 -3.93 9.04
C ARG A 105 -29.67 -3.47 8.58
N ASN A 106 -29.94 -2.16 8.64
CA ASN A 106 -31.20 -1.59 8.19
C ASN A 106 -31.12 -0.99 6.77
N ASN A 107 -30.04 -1.25 6.02
CA ASN A 107 -29.76 -0.65 4.71
C ASN A 107 -29.78 0.89 4.75
N ILE A 108 -29.45 1.46 5.90
CA ILE A 108 -29.19 2.89 6.08
C ILE A 108 -27.68 3.00 5.88
N GLY A 109 -27.22 3.35 4.68
CA GLY A 109 -25.78 3.35 4.39
C GLY A 109 -25.01 4.33 5.29
N LEU A 110 -23.68 4.26 5.24
CA LEU A 110 -22.79 5.09 6.07
C LEU A 110 -22.91 6.60 5.79
N GLU A 111 -23.65 7.01 4.75
CA GLU A 111 -23.85 8.41 4.38
C GLU A 111 -24.45 9.29 5.46
N ASN A 112 -25.26 8.72 6.35
CA ASN A 112 -25.90 9.50 7.42
C ASN A 112 -25.03 9.62 8.67
N LEU A 113 -23.92 8.87 8.75
CA LEU A 113 -23.07 8.76 9.94
C LEU A 113 -21.75 9.51 9.81
N VAL A 114 -21.40 9.99 8.61
CA VAL A 114 -20.08 10.56 8.32
C VAL A 114 -20.22 11.90 7.61
N ALA A 115 -19.60 12.94 8.18
CA ALA A 115 -19.86 14.33 7.82
C ALA A 115 -19.34 14.81 6.45
N ASN A 116 -18.65 13.97 5.65
CA ASN A 116 -18.14 14.39 4.33
C ASN A 116 -18.22 13.29 3.26
N GLU A 117 -19.16 13.45 2.33
CA GLU A 117 -19.34 12.58 1.17
C GLU A 117 -18.15 12.63 0.19
N GLU A 118 -17.49 13.79 0.05
CA GLU A 118 -16.38 13.96 -0.89
C GLU A 118 -15.14 13.12 -0.55
N ASP A 119 -14.98 12.75 0.72
CA ASP A 119 -13.83 12.00 1.25
C ASP A 119 -14.04 10.47 1.23
N ARG A 120 -15.26 9.98 0.99
CA ARG A 120 -15.62 8.55 1.00
C ARG A 120 -15.44 7.91 -0.37
N LYS A 121 -14.21 7.95 -0.87
CA LYS A 121 -13.84 7.40 -2.18
C LYS A 121 -12.75 6.35 -2.05
N VAL A 122 -12.93 5.24 -2.76
CA VAL A 122 -11.95 4.16 -2.84
C VAL A 122 -11.66 3.85 -4.31
N GLY A 123 -10.37 3.82 -4.66
CA GLY A 123 -9.89 3.33 -5.94
C GLY A 123 -9.51 1.86 -5.82
N ILE A 124 -9.98 1.02 -6.73
CA ILE A 124 -9.69 -0.41 -6.77
C ILE A 124 -8.95 -0.72 -8.07
N TYR A 125 -7.90 -1.53 -8.00
CA TYR A 125 -7.18 -2.05 -9.16
C TYR A 125 -6.57 -3.42 -8.81
N CYS A 126 -6.01 -4.10 -9.81
CA CYS A 126 -5.32 -5.38 -9.61
C CYS A 126 -3.96 -5.34 -10.30
N SER A 127 -2.86 -5.36 -9.53
CA SER A 127 -1.51 -5.45 -10.11
C SER A 127 -1.30 -6.73 -10.91
N HIS A 128 -1.92 -7.84 -10.50
CA HIS A 128 -1.88 -9.12 -11.20
C HIS A 128 -3.25 -9.47 -11.80
N SER A 129 -3.66 -8.71 -12.82
CA SER A 129 -4.98 -8.82 -13.47
C SER A 129 -5.29 -10.19 -14.09
N ALA A 130 -4.29 -11.06 -14.28
CA ALA A 130 -4.48 -12.39 -14.84
C ALA A 130 -4.82 -13.47 -13.80
N GLU A 131 -4.75 -13.18 -12.51
CA GLU A 131 -5.01 -14.18 -11.46
C GLU A 131 -6.43 -14.74 -11.53
N SER A 132 -6.55 -16.07 -11.54
CA SER A 132 -7.81 -16.83 -11.62
C SER A 132 -7.89 -17.94 -10.56
N TYR A 133 -9.09 -18.47 -10.36
CA TYR A 133 -9.40 -19.50 -9.36
C TYR A 133 -9.73 -20.82 -10.06
N VAL A 134 -8.88 -21.84 -9.92
CA VAL A 134 -8.94 -23.08 -10.71
C VAL A 134 -10.30 -23.76 -10.68
N PRO A 135 -10.96 -23.97 -9.51
CA PRO A 135 -12.24 -24.68 -9.49
C PRO A 135 -13.37 -24.01 -10.28
N THR A 136 -13.37 -22.67 -10.37
CA THR A 136 -14.45 -21.90 -11.01
C THR A 136 -14.06 -21.44 -12.41
N ASP A 137 -12.82 -20.96 -12.57
CA ASP A 137 -12.32 -20.35 -13.81
C ASP A 137 -11.59 -21.36 -14.70
N GLY A 138 -11.26 -22.55 -14.20
CA GLY A 138 -10.62 -23.64 -14.95
C GLY A 138 -9.12 -23.48 -15.17
N THR A 139 -8.54 -22.36 -14.75
CA THR A 139 -7.11 -22.05 -14.83
C THR A 139 -6.69 -21.20 -13.64
N GLU A 140 -5.42 -21.29 -13.25
CA GLU A 140 -4.82 -20.39 -12.29
C GLU A 140 -4.54 -19.00 -12.87
N SER A 141 -4.38 -18.87 -14.20
CA SER A 141 -4.07 -17.59 -14.84
C SER A 141 -4.74 -17.44 -16.21
N GLU A 142 -5.28 -16.26 -16.50
CA GLU A 142 -5.87 -15.91 -17.79
C GLU A 142 -5.37 -14.52 -18.26
N GLU A 143 -4.54 -14.49 -19.31
CA GLU A 143 -3.90 -13.24 -19.78
C GLU A 143 -4.90 -12.15 -20.23
N GLY A 144 -6.10 -12.54 -20.65
CA GLY A 144 -7.18 -11.63 -21.04
C GLY A 144 -7.83 -10.90 -19.85
N GLY A 145 -7.52 -11.30 -18.62
CA GLY A 145 -8.17 -10.83 -17.41
C GLY A 145 -8.79 -12.01 -16.65
N GLY A 146 -8.21 -12.35 -15.50
CA GLY A 146 -8.61 -13.50 -14.71
C GLY A 146 -9.79 -13.26 -13.78
N GLY A 147 -10.16 -14.30 -13.03
CA GLY A 147 -11.24 -14.26 -12.06
C GLY A 147 -11.07 -13.19 -10.98
N ILE A 148 -9.85 -12.76 -10.70
CA ILE A 148 -9.57 -11.69 -9.74
C ILE A 148 -10.28 -10.38 -10.08
N LEU A 149 -10.49 -10.08 -11.37
CA LEU A 149 -11.21 -8.88 -11.79
C LEU A 149 -12.68 -8.93 -11.35
N LYS A 150 -13.31 -10.11 -11.34
CA LYS A 150 -14.70 -10.27 -10.84
C LYS A 150 -14.78 -10.18 -9.32
N VAL A 151 -13.74 -10.62 -8.61
CA VAL A 151 -13.61 -10.39 -7.16
C VAL A 151 -13.48 -8.90 -6.86
N ALA A 152 -12.68 -8.16 -7.64
CA ALA A 152 -12.55 -6.71 -7.52
C ALA A 152 -13.86 -5.96 -7.84
N GLU A 153 -14.64 -6.42 -8.83
CA GLU A 153 -15.99 -5.91 -9.09
C GLU A 153 -16.96 -6.20 -7.92
N SER A 154 -16.88 -7.38 -7.31
CA SER A 154 -17.67 -7.72 -6.12
C SER A 154 -17.29 -6.81 -4.95
N LEU A 155 -16.00 -6.56 -4.73
CA LEU A 155 -15.50 -5.62 -3.74
C LEU A 155 -16.02 -4.19 -3.98
N GLN A 156 -16.02 -3.74 -5.24
CA GLN A 156 -16.59 -2.45 -5.63
C GLN A 156 -18.06 -2.34 -5.24
N LYS A 157 -18.87 -3.36 -5.56
CA LYS A 157 -20.29 -3.41 -5.20
C LYS A 157 -20.47 -3.41 -3.68
N GLY A 158 -19.63 -4.13 -2.95
CA GLY A 158 -19.64 -4.15 -1.50
C GLY A 158 -19.42 -2.76 -0.89
N PHE A 159 -18.42 -2.00 -1.36
CA PHE A 159 -18.24 -0.61 -0.94
C PHE A 159 -19.44 0.28 -1.27
N GLN A 160 -20.00 0.15 -2.48
CA GLN A 160 -21.15 0.93 -2.92
C GLN A 160 -22.39 0.65 -2.07
N ASN A 161 -22.64 -0.60 -1.70
CA ASN A 161 -23.72 -1.00 -0.80
C ASN A 161 -23.56 -0.39 0.60
N ASN A 162 -22.32 -0.10 1.00
CA ASN A 162 -21.99 0.53 2.27
C ASN A 162 -21.89 2.07 2.18
N GLY A 163 -22.39 2.69 1.11
CA GLY A 163 -22.41 4.15 0.93
C GLY A 163 -21.05 4.76 0.58
N VAL A 164 -20.08 3.95 0.15
CA VAL A 164 -18.74 4.39 -0.26
C VAL A 164 -18.65 4.44 -1.78
N LYS A 165 -18.19 5.57 -2.33
CA LYS A 165 -17.99 5.71 -3.78
C LYS A 165 -16.74 4.93 -4.20
N ALA A 166 -16.94 3.74 -4.77
CA ALA A 166 -15.86 2.90 -5.28
C ALA A 166 -15.72 3.00 -6.82
N ILE A 167 -14.49 3.22 -7.28
CA ILE A 167 -14.12 3.26 -8.69
C ILE A 167 -13.11 2.12 -8.94
N PHE A 168 -13.51 1.16 -9.77
CA PHE A 168 -12.65 0.07 -10.20
C PHE A 168 -12.05 0.36 -11.58
N ASP A 169 -10.72 0.29 -11.69
CA ASP A 169 -10.00 0.33 -12.96
C ASP A 169 -9.52 -1.09 -13.30
N ASN A 170 -10.09 -1.66 -14.35
CA ASN A 170 -9.83 -3.03 -14.81
C ASN A 170 -8.72 -3.10 -15.88
N THR A 171 -7.87 -2.07 -16.00
CA THR A 171 -6.73 -2.08 -16.93
C THR A 171 -5.89 -3.34 -16.74
N ASN A 172 -5.57 -4.02 -17.84
CA ASN A 172 -4.76 -5.22 -17.84
C ASN A 172 -3.27 -4.89 -17.61
N HIS A 173 -2.63 -5.58 -16.66
CA HIS A 173 -1.24 -5.40 -16.26
C HIS A 173 -0.33 -6.60 -16.58
N VAL A 174 -0.79 -7.52 -17.43
CA VAL A 174 0.02 -8.63 -17.99
C VAL A 174 1.26 -8.11 -18.74
N PRO A 175 2.39 -8.86 -18.78
CA PRO A 175 2.62 -10.19 -18.20
C PRO A 175 2.62 -10.23 -16.66
N HIS A 176 2.47 -11.41 -16.07
CA HIS A 176 2.59 -11.59 -14.61
C HIS A 176 4.10 -11.66 -14.25
N ASP A 177 4.78 -10.51 -14.29
CA ASP A 177 6.23 -10.37 -14.13
C ASP A 177 6.64 -9.15 -13.30
N ALA A 178 7.93 -9.01 -12.97
CA ALA A 178 8.60 -7.83 -12.39
C ALA A 178 8.01 -6.46 -12.77
N GLY A 179 7.53 -6.30 -14.00
CA GLY A 179 6.97 -5.06 -14.50
C GLY A 179 5.50 -4.79 -14.11
N ALA A 180 4.77 -5.75 -13.54
CA ALA A 180 3.32 -5.64 -13.29
C ALA A 180 3.01 -4.54 -12.27
N TYR A 181 3.81 -4.41 -11.21
CA TYR A 181 3.70 -3.30 -10.27
C TYR A 181 4.01 -1.95 -10.93
N LYS A 182 5.00 -1.87 -11.82
CA LYS A 182 5.29 -0.65 -12.60
C LYS A 182 4.16 -0.28 -13.55
N ARG A 183 3.47 -1.25 -14.15
CA ARG A 183 2.31 -1.03 -15.02
C ARG A 183 1.10 -0.54 -14.22
N SER A 184 0.72 -1.29 -13.20
CA SER A 184 -0.39 -0.96 -12.31
C SER A 184 -0.21 0.32 -11.52
N ARG A 185 1.03 0.71 -11.20
CA ARG A 185 1.31 2.01 -10.59
C ARG A 185 0.80 3.18 -11.43
N ARG A 186 0.91 3.09 -12.77
CA ARG A 186 0.41 4.15 -13.66
C ARG A 186 -1.11 4.25 -13.57
N THR A 187 -1.79 3.10 -13.55
CA THR A 187 -3.23 2.97 -13.36
C THR A 187 -3.66 3.54 -12.01
N ALA A 188 -3.00 3.15 -10.91
CA ALA A 188 -3.29 3.66 -9.58
C ALA A 188 -3.12 5.19 -9.47
N VAL A 189 -2.03 5.74 -10.01
CA VAL A 189 -1.80 7.20 -10.05
C VAL A 189 -2.87 7.92 -10.88
N GLN A 190 -3.22 7.36 -12.03
CA GLN A 190 -4.27 7.91 -12.91
C GLN A 190 -5.63 7.90 -12.19
N LEU A 191 -5.97 6.79 -11.54
CA LEU A 191 -7.20 6.58 -10.78
C LEU A 191 -7.32 7.61 -9.64
N MET A 192 -6.24 7.83 -8.87
CA MET A 192 -6.18 8.86 -7.83
C MET A 192 -6.41 10.26 -8.40
N ARG A 193 -5.69 10.62 -9.47
CA ARG A 193 -5.72 11.96 -10.07
C ARG A 193 -7.10 12.28 -10.65
N ASP A 194 -7.66 11.38 -11.45
CA ASP A 194 -8.88 11.65 -12.21
C ASP A 194 -10.13 11.68 -11.32
N ASN A 195 -10.09 11.01 -10.17
CA ASN A 195 -11.23 10.90 -9.26
C ASN A 195 -11.08 11.68 -7.95
N GLY A 196 -9.91 12.28 -7.73
CA GLY A 196 -9.58 13.00 -6.49
C GLY A 196 -9.73 12.12 -5.25
N LEU A 197 -9.24 10.88 -5.31
CA LEU A 197 -9.31 9.90 -4.22
C LEU A 197 -7.94 9.67 -3.59
N ASN A 198 -7.92 9.31 -2.31
CA ASN A 198 -6.70 9.03 -1.56
C ASN A 198 -6.67 7.63 -0.93
N THR A 199 -7.68 6.79 -1.14
CA THR A 199 -7.71 5.40 -0.66
C THR A 199 -7.57 4.45 -1.85
N LEU A 200 -6.62 3.53 -1.78
CA LEU A 200 -6.34 2.56 -2.84
C LEU A 200 -6.41 1.14 -2.29
N VAL A 201 -7.01 0.24 -3.07
CA VAL A 201 -7.04 -1.19 -2.78
C VAL A 201 -6.54 -1.95 -3.99
N ASP A 202 -5.41 -2.64 -3.81
CA ASP A 202 -4.86 -3.58 -4.76
C ASP A 202 -5.36 -4.98 -4.42
N VAL A 203 -6.08 -5.62 -5.35
CA VAL A 203 -6.76 -6.90 -5.12
C VAL A 203 -5.98 -8.02 -5.80
N HIS A 204 -5.58 -9.01 -5.00
CA HIS A 204 -4.80 -10.19 -5.38
C HIS A 204 -5.44 -11.47 -4.83
N ARG A 205 -4.88 -12.62 -5.19
CA ARG A 205 -5.10 -13.91 -4.51
C ARG A 205 -3.82 -14.71 -4.37
N ASP A 206 -3.64 -15.39 -3.25
CA ASP A 206 -2.43 -16.17 -2.96
C ASP A 206 -2.37 -17.46 -3.82
N ALA A 207 -1.22 -18.12 -3.85
CA ALA A 207 -0.97 -19.35 -4.61
C ALA A 207 -0.55 -20.53 -3.71
N VAL A 208 -1.36 -20.83 -2.70
CA VAL A 208 -1.12 -21.88 -1.68
C VAL A 208 -2.28 -22.88 -1.65
N PRO A 209 -2.17 -24.00 -0.89
CA PRO A 209 -3.28 -24.94 -0.77
C PRO A 209 -4.57 -24.32 -0.23
N ALA A 210 -5.71 -24.79 -0.73
CA ALA A 210 -7.03 -24.25 -0.39
C ALA A 210 -7.26 -24.12 1.13
N GLU A 211 -6.83 -25.11 1.91
CA GLU A 211 -7.03 -25.19 3.36
C GLU A 211 -6.43 -24.00 4.12
N ALA A 212 -5.41 -23.34 3.57
CA ALA A 212 -4.82 -22.16 4.18
C ALA A 212 -5.77 -20.96 4.23
N TYR A 213 -6.81 -20.95 3.38
CA TYR A 213 -7.74 -19.84 3.18
C TYR A 213 -9.22 -20.23 3.32
N LEU A 214 -9.58 -21.49 3.53
CA LEU A 214 -10.99 -21.85 3.74
C LEU A 214 -11.54 -21.21 5.02
N ALA A 215 -12.72 -20.61 4.91
CA ALA A 215 -13.47 -20.04 6.02
C ALA A 215 -14.96 -20.35 5.90
N ASP A 216 -15.65 -20.25 7.03
CA ASP A 216 -17.09 -20.14 7.13
C ASP A 216 -17.38 -18.85 7.92
N ILE A 217 -18.08 -17.91 7.30
CA ILE A 217 -18.41 -16.62 7.91
C ILE A 217 -19.93 -16.54 7.94
N ASN A 218 -20.49 -16.48 9.14
CA ASN A 218 -21.94 -16.45 9.37
C ASN A 218 -22.73 -17.63 8.75
N GLY A 219 -22.13 -18.83 8.72
CA GLY A 219 -22.77 -20.03 8.16
C GLY A 219 -22.66 -20.14 6.64
N GLU A 220 -21.89 -19.26 6.00
CA GLU A 220 -21.70 -19.26 4.56
C GLU A 220 -20.24 -19.57 4.19
N PRO A 221 -20.02 -20.46 3.20
CA PRO A 221 -18.69 -20.72 2.66
C PRO A 221 -18.03 -19.45 2.12
N ALA A 222 -16.89 -19.10 2.69
CA ALA A 222 -16.12 -17.91 2.36
C ALA A 222 -14.62 -18.27 2.23
N SER A 223 -13.78 -17.27 1.95
CA SER A 223 -12.33 -17.35 2.10
C SER A 223 -11.82 -16.38 3.15
N LYS A 224 -10.71 -16.71 3.81
CA LYS A 224 -9.99 -15.74 4.62
C LYS A 224 -9.36 -14.67 3.72
N VAL A 225 -9.06 -13.51 4.29
CA VAL A 225 -8.37 -12.41 3.64
C VAL A 225 -7.05 -12.15 4.35
N ARG A 226 -5.94 -12.09 3.62
CA ARG A 226 -4.66 -11.63 4.16
C ARG A 226 -4.43 -10.18 3.77
N LEU A 227 -4.03 -9.37 4.73
CA LEU A 227 -3.56 -8.00 4.48
C LEU A 227 -2.05 -8.03 4.27
N VAL A 228 -1.54 -7.39 3.22
CA VAL A 228 -0.09 -7.29 3.00
C VAL A 228 0.37 -5.85 3.21
N VAL A 229 1.43 -5.68 4.01
CA VAL A 229 2.06 -4.37 4.26
C VAL A 229 3.52 -4.43 3.81
N GLY A 230 3.89 -3.62 2.82
CA GLY A 230 5.24 -3.59 2.25
C GLY A 230 6.23 -2.85 3.12
N ARG A 231 7.24 -3.53 3.65
CA ARG A 231 8.24 -2.95 4.58
C ARG A 231 9.14 -1.88 3.94
N ARG A 232 9.19 -1.80 2.60
CA ARG A 232 9.98 -0.81 1.85
C ARG A 232 9.17 0.39 1.37
N ASN A 233 7.99 0.64 1.92
CA ASN A 233 7.16 1.78 1.56
C ASN A 233 7.34 2.96 2.55
N GLN A 234 7.32 4.20 2.05
CA GLN A 234 7.55 5.40 2.88
C GLN A 234 6.42 5.69 3.88
N ASN A 235 5.22 5.17 3.60
CA ASN A 235 4.04 5.30 4.44
C ASN A 235 3.87 4.11 5.40
N PHE A 236 4.89 3.27 5.58
CA PHE A 236 4.78 1.95 6.23
C PHE A 236 3.96 1.98 7.52
N LYS A 237 4.25 2.93 8.41
CA LYS A 237 3.54 3.06 9.68
C LYS A 237 2.07 3.43 9.52
N ALA A 238 1.74 4.33 8.60
CA ALA A 238 0.35 4.66 8.33
C ALA A 238 -0.42 3.50 7.67
N ASN A 239 0.22 2.76 6.74
CA ASN A 239 -0.42 1.57 6.16
C ASN A 239 -0.58 0.45 7.19
N GLU A 240 0.38 0.28 8.10
CA GLU A 240 0.30 -0.66 9.23
C GLU A 240 -0.86 -0.30 10.17
N GLU A 241 -0.93 0.94 10.62
CA GLU A 241 -2.02 1.42 11.48
C GLU A 241 -3.39 1.22 10.83
N MET A 242 -3.50 1.49 9.52
CA MET A 242 -4.72 1.23 8.78
C MET A 242 -5.05 -0.27 8.71
N ALA A 243 -4.06 -1.13 8.44
CA ALA A 243 -4.26 -2.57 8.42
C ALA A 243 -4.72 -3.10 9.80
N TRP A 244 -4.19 -2.55 10.90
CA TRP A 244 -4.63 -2.88 12.26
C TRP A 244 -6.05 -2.41 12.55
N LYS A 245 -6.43 -1.21 12.11
CA LYS A 245 -7.81 -0.72 12.21
C LYS A 245 -8.79 -1.63 11.46
N VAL A 246 -8.46 -1.97 10.21
CA VAL A 246 -9.28 -2.89 9.41
C VAL A 246 -9.38 -4.25 10.08
N LYS A 247 -8.26 -4.82 10.55
CA LYS A 247 -8.27 -6.10 11.28
C LYS A 247 -9.11 -6.04 12.56
N SER A 248 -8.98 -4.97 13.35
CA SER A 248 -9.76 -4.81 14.58
C SER A 248 -11.27 -4.82 14.32
N VAL A 249 -11.71 -4.10 13.29
CA VAL A 249 -13.13 -4.03 12.91
C VAL A 249 -13.59 -5.36 12.33
N ALA A 250 -12.80 -5.96 11.44
CA ALA A 250 -13.11 -7.24 10.81
C ALA A 250 -13.19 -8.39 11.84
N ASP A 251 -12.26 -8.47 12.79
CA ASP A 251 -12.27 -9.49 13.85
C ASP A 251 -13.54 -9.39 14.71
N LYS A 252 -14.04 -8.16 14.92
CA LYS A 252 -15.27 -7.92 15.67
C LYS A 252 -16.53 -8.23 14.86
N MET A 253 -16.59 -7.80 13.60
CA MET A 253 -17.77 -7.98 12.73
C MET A 253 -17.89 -9.41 12.20
N TYR A 254 -16.76 -10.01 11.82
CA TYR A 254 -16.65 -11.28 11.12
C TYR A 254 -15.45 -12.09 11.65
N PRO A 255 -15.56 -12.67 12.85
CA PRO A 255 -14.50 -13.51 13.41
C PRO A 255 -14.06 -14.59 12.42
N GLY A 256 -12.75 -14.69 12.18
CA GLY A 256 -12.15 -15.65 11.24
C GLY A 256 -12.04 -15.16 9.79
N LEU A 257 -12.52 -13.95 9.46
CA LEU A 257 -12.37 -13.37 8.12
C LEU A 257 -10.91 -13.01 7.81
N ILE A 258 -10.22 -12.33 8.73
CA ILE A 258 -8.82 -11.96 8.52
C ILE A 258 -7.93 -13.15 8.86
N LYS A 259 -7.20 -13.63 7.86
CA LYS A 259 -6.20 -14.67 8.01
C LYS A 259 -5.05 -14.19 8.91
N ASP A 260 -4.50 -13.04 8.55
CA ASP A 260 -3.29 -12.45 9.13
C ASP A 260 -2.98 -11.08 8.48
N ILE A 261 -1.94 -10.43 9.00
CA ILE A 261 -1.24 -9.35 8.32
C ILE A 261 0.19 -9.81 8.03
N PHE A 262 0.58 -9.86 6.77
CA PHE A 262 1.92 -10.22 6.34
C PHE A 262 2.73 -8.97 5.96
N TYR A 263 3.87 -8.81 6.61
CA TYR A 263 4.77 -7.68 6.40
C TYR A 263 5.93 -8.11 5.52
N ALA A 264 5.77 -7.90 4.22
CA ALA A 264 6.65 -8.44 3.20
C ALA A 264 7.72 -7.43 2.75
N GLY A 265 8.77 -7.91 2.07
CA GLY A 265 9.95 -7.14 1.71
C GLY A 265 9.74 -6.03 0.67
N GLY A 266 8.63 -6.05 -0.08
CA GLY A 266 8.34 -5.10 -1.16
C GLY A 266 7.70 -3.77 -0.74
N GLY A 267 7.30 -2.99 -1.74
CA GLY A 267 6.60 -1.70 -1.56
C GLY A 267 5.14 -1.67 -2.05
N TYR A 268 4.80 -2.51 -3.03
CA TYR A 268 3.42 -2.79 -3.49
C TYR A 268 2.55 -1.55 -3.77
N ASN A 269 3.15 -0.48 -4.32
CA ASN A 269 2.50 0.81 -4.55
C ASN A 269 1.91 1.50 -3.30
N GLN A 270 2.23 1.02 -2.09
CA GLN A 270 1.71 1.58 -0.84
C GLN A 270 2.33 2.93 -0.48
N ASP A 271 3.44 3.28 -1.11
CA ASP A 271 4.04 4.61 -1.03
C ASP A 271 3.20 5.71 -1.70
N LEU A 272 2.23 5.35 -2.56
CA LEU A 272 1.35 6.33 -3.22
C LEU A 272 0.43 7.08 -2.26
N THR A 273 0.00 6.43 -1.17
CA THR A 273 -0.88 7.03 -0.16
C THR A 273 -0.82 6.26 1.17
N PRO A 274 -0.93 6.95 2.32
CA PRO A 274 -1.08 6.29 3.62
C PRO A 274 -2.32 5.40 3.74
N LYS A 275 -3.28 5.53 2.81
CA LYS A 275 -4.49 4.69 2.77
C LYS A 275 -4.47 3.65 1.63
N ALA A 276 -3.29 3.17 1.26
CA ALA A 276 -3.12 2.08 0.29
C ALA A 276 -3.13 0.72 1.01
N MET A 277 -3.92 -0.23 0.52
CA MET A 277 -4.03 -1.60 1.01
C MET A 277 -3.76 -2.59 -0.11
N LEU A 278 -3.20 -3.74 0.24
CA LEU A 278 -3.16 -4.92 -0.62
C LEU A 278 -3.91 -6.04 0.09
N LEU A 279 -4.86 -6.65 -0.63
CA LEU A 279 -5.69 -7.74 -0.13
C LEU A 279 -5.40 -9.02 -0.92
N GLU A 280 -5.06 -10.09 -0.21
CA GLU A 280 -5.08 -11.45 -0.76
C GLU A 280 -6.45 -12.07 -0.48
N MET A 281 -7.28 -12.14 -1.51
CA MET A 281 -8.66 -12.60 -1.46
C MET A 281 -8.74 -14.12 -1.60
N GLY A 282 -8.14 -14.83 -0.65
CA GLY A 282 -8.08 -16.28 -0.68
C GLY A 282 -6.91 -16.81 -1.50
N THR A 283 -7.12 -17.96 -2.16
CA THR A 283 -6.13 -18.61 -3.01
C THR A 283 -6.76 -19.29 -4.23
N TYR A 284 -5.96 -19.52 -5.26
CA TYR A 284 -6.40 -20.10 -6.54
C TYR A 284 -7.01 -21.51 -6.43
N GLU A 285 -6.72 -22.28 -5.39
CA GLU A 285 -7.21 -23.66 -5.22
C GLU A 285 -8.64 -23.79 -4.67
N HIS A 286 -9.30 -22.68 -4.32
CA HIS A 286 -10.73 -22.70 -3.98
C HIS A 286 -11.57 -21.93 -5.01
N THR A 287 -12.89 -22.06 -4.93
CA THR A 287 -13.80 -21.37 -5.86
C THR A 287 -13.71 -19.85 -5.75
N ARG A 288 -13.88 -19.15 -6.88
CA ARG A 288 -13.91 -17.67 -6.91
C ARG A 288 -15.04 -17.11 -6.05
N GLU A 289 -16.18 -17.81 -6.00
CA GLU A 289 -17.38 -17.41 -5.26
C GLU A 289 -17.10 -17.21 -3.76
N ARG A 290 -16.16 -17.96 -3.18
CA ARG A 290 -15.71 -17.76 -1.79
C ARG A 290 -15.03 -16.41 -1.60
N ALA A 291 -14.17 -16.03 -2.53
CA ALA A 291 -13.49 -14.73 -2.53
C ALA A 291 -14.47 -13.58 -2.81
N GLU A 292 -15.43 -13.77 -3.73
CA GLU A 292 -16.50 -12.81 -3.99
C GLU A 292 -17.38 -12.61 -2.75
N LYS A 293 -17.71 -13.67 -2.01
CA LYS A 293 -18.43 -13.57 -0.74
C LYS A 293 -17.62 -12.80 0.29
N SER A 294 -16.35 -13.14 0.50
CA SER A 294 -15.46 -12.42 1.42
C SER A 294 -15.23 -10.96 1.05
N SER A 295 -15.28 -10.62 -0.25
CA SER A 295 -15.17 -9.24 -0.71
C SER A 295 -16.29 -8.34 -0.17
N GLN A 296 -17.49 -8.90 0.06
CA GLN A 296 -18.59 -8.17 0.68
C GLN A 296 -18.26 -7.86 2.14
N TYR A 297 -17.87 -8.87 2.92
CA TYR A 297 -17.52 -8.72 4.33
C TYR A 297 -16.34 -7.77 4.56
N ILE A 298 -15.26 -7.90 3.78
CA ILE A 298 -14.09 -7.04 3.94
C ILE A 298 -14.38 -5.61 3.49
N SER A 299 -15.23 -5.38 2.48
CA SER A 299 -15.63 -4.03 2.10
C SER A 299 -16.37 -3.30 3.22
N GLU A 300 -17.23 -4.01 3.95
CA GLU A 300 -17.98 -3.48 5.09
C GLU A 300 -17.04 -3.14 6.25
N ALA A 301 -16.10 -4.03 6.55
CA ALA A 301 -15.08 -3.79 7.58
C ALA A 301 -14.16 -2.62 7.23
N ILE A 302 -13.68 -2.51 5.98
CA ILE A 302 -12.86 -1.38 5.52
C ILE A 302 -13.66 -0.09 5.59
N ALA A 303 -14.90 -0.08 5.09
CA ALA A 303 -15.75 1.11 5.11
C ALA A 303 -15.97 1.61 6.54
N THR A 304 -16.27 0.70 7.47
CA THR A 304 -16.45 0.97 8.89
C THR A 304 -15.17 1.48 9.56
N ALA A 305 -14.01 0.90 9.23
CA ALA A 305 -12.73 1.29 9.81
C ALA A 305 -12.23 2.66 9.29
N LEU A 306 -12.42 2.96 8.01
CA LEU A 306 -11.89 4.18 7.38
C LEU A 306 -12.83 5.37 7.47
N PHE A 307 -14.14 5.12 7.40
CA PHE A 307 -15.12 6.19 7.29
C PHE A 307 -16.05 6.27 8.50
N GLY A 308 -16.20 5.19 9.29
CA GLY A 308 -17.15 5.15 10.41
C GLY A 308 -16.77 5.96 11.64
N GLY A 309 -15.55 6.49 11.76
CA GLY A 309 -15.14 7.19 12.99
C GLY A 309 -15.17 6.28 14.24
N THR A 310 -14.93 4.98 14.04
CA THR A 310 -15.15 3.91 15.02
C THR A 310 -14.05 3.75 16.07
N PHE A 311 -12.99 4.54 16.02
CA PHE A 311 -11.87 4.39 16.96
C PHE A 311 -11.90 5.47 18.02
N LYS A 312 -11.50 5.12 19.24
CA LYS A 312 -11.26 6.12 20.28
C LYS A 312 -10.09 7.00 19.86
N ASP A 313 -10.25 8.32 19.90
CA ASP A 313 -9.12 9.22 19.80
C ASP A 313 -8.23 8.97 21.03
N ASN A 314 -7.04 8.42 20.84
CA ASN A 314 -6.04 8.34 21.90
C ASN A 314 -5.48 9.75 22.18
N GLN A 315 -6.29 10.59 22.83
CA GLN A 315 -5.87 11.82 23.50
C GLN A 315 -5.45 11.48 24.95
N GLU A 316 -4.53 10.53 25.10
CA GLU A 316 -3.75 10.34 26.34
C GLU A 316 -2.27 10.24 25.97
N GLY A 317 -1.76 11.29 25.32
CA GLY A 317 -0.38 11.72 25.47
C GLY A 317 -0.42 12.99 26.30
N ASP A 318 0.37 13.03 27.37
CA ASP A 318 0.52 14.19 28.26
C ASP A 318 0.36 15.51 27.50
N THR A 319 -0.71 16.23 27.80
CA THR A 319 -0.82 17.63 27.44
C THR A 319 0.14 18.38 28.36
N GLU A 320 1.44 18.33 28.05
CA GLU A 320 2.28 19.46 28.38
C GLU A 320 1.65 20.66 27.68
N GLN A 321 1.03 21.52 28.49
CA GLN A 321 0.53 22.81 28.06
C GLN A 321 1.65 23.53 27.31
N ALA A 322 1.59 23.51 25.99
CA ALA A 322 2.33 24.44 25.17
C ALA A 322 1.87 25.84 25.57
N LYS A 323 2.72 26.54 26.32
CA LYS A 323 2.56 27.98 26.56
C LYS A 323 2.36 28.66 25.20
N PRO A 324 1.46 29.64 25.10
CA PRO A 324 1.13 30.27 23.82
C PRO A 324 2.39 30.87 23.22
N GLN A 325 2.89 30.24 22.15
CA GLN A 325 4.03 30.76 21.41
C GLN A 325 3.53 31.90 20.55
N GLN A 326 3.95 33.09 20.93
CA GLN A 326 3.81 34.34 20.19
C GLN A 326 4.24 34.12 18.74
N GLU A 327 3.37 34.45 17.78
CA GLU A 327 3.70 34.40 16.35
C GLU A 327 4.97 35.21 16.06
N SER A 328 6.06 34.52 15.77
CA SER A 328 7.23 35.12 15.13
C SER A 328 7.35 34.57 13.71
N ASN A 329 6.95 35.39 12.74
CA ASN A 329 7.16 35.17 11.30
C ASN A 329 8.65 35.28 10.92
N ALA A 330 9.47 34.35 11.41
CA ALA A 330 10.90 34.30 11.09
C ALA A 330 11.37 32.85 10.93
N GLY A 331 11.02 32.22 9.80
CA GLY A 331 11.52 30.87 9.50
C GLY A 331 11.21 30.32 8.10
N SER A 332 10.14 30.79 7.44
CA SER A 332 9.80 30.28 6.10
C SER A 332 10.68 30.86 4.98
N GLY A 333 11.24 32.06 5.18
CA GLY A 333 12.06 32.74 4.17
C GLY A 333 13.46 32.14 3.97
N THR A 334 14.09 31.62 5.03
CA THR A 334 15.46 31.08 4.98
C THR A 334 15.52 29.72 4.29
N GLY A 335 14.52 28.86 4.49
CA GLY A 335 14.44 27.55 3.81
C GLY A 335 14.19 27.70 2.30
N ILE A 336 13.28 28.61 1.91
CA ILE A 336 13.02 28.93 0.50
C ILE A 336 14.23 29.62 -0.13
N ALA A 337 14.89 30.54 0.58
CA ALA A 337 16.11 31.19 0.10
C ALA A 337 17.28 30.20 -0.05
N ALA A 338 17.43 29.23 0.86
CA ALA A 338 18.43 28.18 0.76
C ALA A 338 18.19 27.27 -0.44
N LEU A 339 16.93 26.87 -0.68
CA LEU A 339 16.56 26.07 -1.86
C LEU A 339 16.82 26.82 -3.17
N LEU A 340 16.44 28.10 -3.24
CA LEU A 340 16.71 28.95 -4.40
C LEU A 340 18.20 29.22 -4.61
N ALA A 341 18.99 29.34 -3.53
CA ALA A 341 20.44 29.48 -3.61
C ALA A 341 21.12 28.19 -4.10
N VAL A 342 20.62 27.02 -3.72
CA VAL A 342 21.10 25.72 -4.21
C VAL A 342 20.78 25.55 -5.69
N ILE A 343 19.55 25.87 -6.11
CA ILE A 343 19.14 25.79 -7.52
C ILE A 343 19.90 26.82 -8.38
N GLY A 344 20.02 28.06 -7.90
CA GLY A 344 20.78 29.12 -8.58
C GLY A 344 22.27 28.84 -8.65
N GLY A 345 22.88 28.37 -7.54
CA GLY A 345 24.28 27.99 -7.47
C GLY A 345 24.60 26.79 -8.34
N GLY A 346 23.75 25.76 -8.33
CA GLY A 346 23.87 24.58 -9.19
C GLY A 346 23.74 24.92 -10.67
N GLY A 347 22.79 25.78 -11.05
CA GLY A 347 22.63 26.26 -12.41
C GLY A 347 23.82 27.08 -12.92
N ILE A 348 24.39 27.94 -12.07
CA ILE A 348 25.59 28.73 -12.41
C ILE A 348 26.82 27.83 -12.55
N LEU A 349 26.99 26.84 -11.68
CA LEU A 349 28.09 25.89 -11.74
C LEU A 349 28.01 24.99 -13.00
N PHE A 350 26.80 24.56 -13.35
CA PHE A 350 26.54 23.79 -14.57
C PHE A 350 26.85 24.60 -15.83
N LEU A 351 26.46 25.88 -15.89
CA LEU A 351 26.80 26.77 -17.01
C LEU A 351 28.30 27.04 -17.12
N PHE A 352 29.01 27.16 -15.99
CA PHE A 352 30.46 27.37 -15.97
C PHE A 352 31.25 26.13 -16.41
N LEU A 353 30.76 24.92 -16.10
CA LEU A 353 31.39 23.66 -16.50
C LEU A 353 31.06 23.26 -17.95
N SER A 354 29.88 23.64 -18.46
CA SER A 354 29.39 23.26 -19.79
C SER A 354 29.75 24.23 -20.91
N SER A 355 30.22 25.45 -20.61
CA SER A 355 30.54 26.46 -21.62
C SER A 355 31.98 26.97 -21.53
N GLY A 356 32.72 26.90 -22.64
CA GLY A 356 34.08 27.45 -22.73
C GLY A 356 34.07 28.96 -22.46
N GLY A 357 35.04 29.43 -21.67
CA GLY A 357 35.03 30.71 -20.94
C GLY A 357 34.87 32.03 -21.72
N LYS A 358 34.53 32.02 -23.02
CA LYS A 358 34.20 33.22 -23.80
C LYS A 358 32.69 33.43 -24.05
N GLU A 359 31.82 32.44 -23.84
CA GLU A 359 30.37 32.57 -24.11
C GLU A 359 29.48 32.83 -22.89
N TRP A 360 30.03 32.78 -21.68
CA TRP A 360 29.22 32.82 -20.45
C TRP A 360 28.54 34.18 -20.21
N LYS A 361 29.18 35.29 -20.64
CA LYS A 361 28.64 36.65 -20.43
C LYS A 361 27.36 36.95 -21.20
N SER A 362 27.18 36.40 -22.41
CA SER A 362 25.97 36.63 -23.23
C SER A 362 24.79 35.77 -22.76
N LYS A 363 25.04 34.60 -22.17
CA LYS A 363 23.99 33.72 -21.64
C LYS A 363 23.45 34.19 -20.28
N ILE A 364 24.29 34.80 -19.43
CA ILE A 364 23.84 35.44 -18.18
C ILE A 364 22.93 36.64 -18.44
N SER A 365 23.19 37.46 -19.47
CA SER A 365 22.32 38.61 -19.77
C SER A 365 20.93 38.15 -20.20
N ASN A 366 20.84 37.14 -21.06
CA ASN A 366 19.57 36.59 -21.52
C ASN A 366 18.75 35.97 -20.38
N PHE A 367 19.43 35.30 -19.43
CA PHE A 367 18.76 34.72 -18.26
C PHE A 367 18.16 35.79 -17.32
N LYS A 368 18.82 36.96 -17.18
CA LYS A 368 18.26 38.09 -16.41
C LYS A 368 17.02 38.69 -17.05
N ASP A 369 16.96 38.72 -18.38
CA ASP A 369 15.83 39.26 -19.12
C ASP A 369 14.62 38.29 -19.10
N GLU A 370 14.85 36.98 -19.17
CA GLU A 370 13.81 35.95 -18.98
C GLU A 370 13.28 35.90 -17.53
N PHE A 371 14.14 36.08 -16.52
CA PHE A 371 13.73 36.07 -15.12
C PHE A 371 12.90 37.30 -14.74
N LYS A 372 13.16 38.46 -15.36
CA LYS A 372 12.33 39.67 -15.23
C LYS A 372 10.94 39.51 -15.87
N SER A 373 10.84 38.71 -16.93
CA SER A 373 9.57 38.33 -17.57
C SER A 373 8.74 37.41 -16.66
N PHE A 374 9.39 36.47 -15.97
CA PHE A 374 8.73 35.50 -15.09
C PHE A 374 8.18 36.10 -13.78
N LEU A 375 8.78 37.19 -13.27
CA LEU A 375 8.42 37.78 -11.97
C LEU A 375 7.30 38.83 -11.97
N GLY A 376 6.60 39.04 -13.09
CA GLY A 376 5.30 39.72 -13.11
C GLY A 376 5.28 41.20 -12.68
N ARG A 377 4.89 42.07 -13.61
CA ARG A 377 4.66 43.50 -13.40
C ARG A 377 3.57 43.72 -12.33
N ARG A 378 3.94 44.15 -11.11
CA ARG A 378 2.98 44.71 -10.12
C ARG A 378 2.31 45.95 -10.73
N LYS A 379 1.03 45.85 -11.11
CA LYS A 379 0.20 47.04 -11.36
C LYS A 379 -0.10 47.69 -10.01
N LYS A 380 0.07 49.01 -9.95
CA LYS A 380 -0.45 49.86 -8.87
C LYS A 380 -1.97 49.84 -8.88
#